data_AF-E8V5X2-F1
#
_entry.id   AF-E8V5X2-F1
#
_cell.length_a   1.000
_cell.length_b   1.000
_cell.length_c   1.000
_cell.angle_alpha   90.00
_cell.angle_beta   90.00
_cell.angle_gamma   90.00
#
_symmetry.space_group_name_H-M   'P 1'
#
loop_
_entity.id
_entity.type
_entity.pdbx_description
1 polymer ?
#
loop_
_entity_poly.entity_id
_entity_poly.type
_entity_poly.pdbx_seq_one_letter_code
_entity_poly.pdbx_strand_id
1 'polypeptide(L)' 'MQTILWTCEQYLAGQLKEKSVFDSEEQAREFARKLNGVSPDIMLRIEAMPIQNVWN' A
#
# COMPACT_ATOMS: atom_id res chain seq x y z
N MET A 1 19.44 -7.15 7.16
CA MET A 1 18.79 -5.88 6.79
C MET A 1 17.77 -6.19 5.72
N GLN A 2 16.52 -5.78 5.91
CA GLN A 2 15.48 -5.91 4.90
C GLN A 2 15.78 -4.91 3.79
N THR A 3 15.74 -5.32 2.53
CA THR A 3 16.12 -4.46 1.39
C THR A 3 14.90 -3.97 0.60
N ILE A 4 13.76 -4.64 0.81
CA ILE A 4 12.50 -4.42 0.11
C ILE A 4 11.43 -4.23 1.18
N LEU A 5 10.64 -3.17 1.02
CA LEU A 5 9.40 -2.94 1.76
C LEU A 5 8.22 -3.08 0.80
N TRP A 6 7.03 -3.12 1.35
CA TRP A 6 5.79 -3.24 0.59
C TRP A 6 4.90 -2.05 0.85
N THR A 7 4.32 -1.49 -0.20
CA THR A 7 3.38 -0.38 -0.09
C THR A 7 1.97 -0.84 -0.37
N CYS A 8 1.00 -0.23 0.31
CA CYS A 8 -0.40 -0.21 -0.10
C CYS A 8 -0.80 1.25 -0.33
N GLU A 9 -1.05 1.60 -1.58
CA GLU A 9 -1.55 2.91 -1.99
C GLU A 9 -3.06 2.86 -2.17
N GLN A 10 -3.75 3.84 -1.58
CA GLN A 10 -5.19 4.01 -1.66
C GLN A 10 -5.51 5.19 -2.57
N TYR A 11 -6.24 4.91 -3.65
CA TYR A 11 -6.72 5.91 -4.59
C TYR A 11 -8.21 6.08 -4.44
N LEU A 12 -8.67 7.33 -4.33
CA LEU A 12 -10.09 7.68 -4.34
C LEU A 12 -10.32 8.71 -5.44
N ALA A 13 -11.27 8.43 -6.34
CA ALA A 13 -11.51 9.26 -7.53
C ALA A 13 -10.22 9.52 -8.34
N GLY A 14 -9.36 8.51 -8.47
CA GLY A 14 -8.10 8.58 -9.22
C GLY A 14 -6.97 9.36 -8.52
N GLN A 15 -7.19 9.87 -7.31
CA GLN A 15 -6.17 10.60 -6.54
C GLN A 15 -5.61 9.72 -5.43
N LEU A 16 -4.28 9.69 -5.29
CA LEU A 16 -3.63 9.09 -4.13
C LEU A 16 -4.04 9.83 -2.86
N LYS A 17 -4.71 9.13 -1.94
CA LYS A 17 -5.13 9.68 -0.65
C LYS A 17 -4.22 9.25 0.48
N GLU A 18 -3.81 7.99 0.45
CA GLU A 18 -2.99 7.41 1.51
C GLU A 18 -2.00 6.42 0.94
N LYS A 19 -0.83 6.36 1.56
CA LYS A 19 0.23 5.39 1.27
C LYS A 19 0.73 4.81 2.58
N SER A 20 0.59 3.51 2.75
CA SER A 20 1.05 2.77 3.92
C SER A 20 2.21 1.87 3.52
N VAL A 21 3.22 1.73 4.38
CA VAL A 21 4.43 0.93 4.14
C VAL A 21 4.50 -0.21 5.16
N PHE A 22 4.91 -1.39 4.70
CA PHE A 22 4.94 -2.64 5.46
C PHE A 22 6.25 -3.37 5.25
N ASP A 23 6.63 -4.20 6.21
CA ASP A 23 7.83 -5.03 6.11
C ASP A 23 7.63 -6.22 5.17
N SER A 24 6.39 -6.70 5.00
CA SER A 24 6.08 -7.85 4.14
C SER A 24 4.87 -7.63 3.22
N GLU A 25 4.84 -8.39 2.12
CA GLU A 25 3.71 -8.42 1.20
C GLU A 25 2.42 -8.84 1.90
N GLU A 26 2.53 -9.83 2.79
CA GLU A 26 1.41 -10.38 3.53
C GLU A 26 0.73 -9.32 4.39
N GLN A 27 1.50 -8.51 5.13
CA GLN A 27 0.98 -7.40 5.92
C GLN A 27 0.24 -6.36 5.04
N ALA A 28 0.83 -6.00 3.88
CA ALA A 28 0.19 -5.07 2.95
C ALA A 28 -1.13 -5.62 2.39
N ARG A 29 -1.17 -6.93 2.07
CA ARG A 29 -2.38 -7.62 1.59
C ARG A 29 -3.45 -7.74 2.66
N GLU A 30 -3.08 -8.04 3.90
CA GLU A 30 -4.01 -8.07 5.03
C GLU A 30 -4.63 -6.70 5.28
N PHE A 31 -3.83 -5.65 5.23
CA PHE A 31 -4.31 -4.27 5.34
C PHE A 31 -5.29 -3.94 4.20
N ALA A 32 -4.94 -4.24 2.96
CA ALA A 32 -5.82 -4.02 1.81
C ALA A 32 -7.16 -4.77 1.92
N ARG A 33 -7.15 -6.02 2.42
CA ARG A 33 -8.37 -6.80 2.66
C ARG A 33 -9.29 -6.14 3.69
N LYS A 34 -8.74 -5.49 4.72
CA LYS A 34 -9.53 -4.76 5.73
C LYS A 34 -10.18 -3.50 5.17
N LEU A 35 -9.56 -2.89 4.15
CA LEU A 35 -10.10 -1.72 3.45
C LEU A 35 -11.10 -2.08 2.34
N ASN A 36 -11.00 -3.30 1.82
CA ASN A 36 -11.91 -3.78 0.79
C ASN A 36 -13.35 -3.83 1.34
N GLY A 37 -14.24 -3.01 0.78
CA GLY A 37 -15.63 -2.86 1.24
C GLY A 37 -15.92 -1.59 2.05
N VAL A 38 -14.91 -0.78 2.39
CA VAL A 38 -15.12 0.52 3.05
C VAL A 38 -15.73 1.55 2.09
N SER A 39 -15.31 1.55 0.82
CA SER A 39 -15.92 2.35 -0.24
C SER A 39 -15.73 1.67 -1.59
N PRO A 40 -16.76 1.64 -2.46
CA PRO A 40 -16.68 1.03 -3.79
C PRO A 40 -15.72 1.77 -4.74
N ASP A 41 -15.44 3.06 -4.47
CA ASP A 41 -14.60 3.90 -5.32
C ASP A 41 -13.12 3.90 -4.91
N ILE A 42 -12.77 3.15 -3.85
CA ILE A 42 -11.39 3.01 -3.42
C ILE A 42 -10.70 1.95 -4.31
N MET A 43 -9.63 2.37 -4.98
CA MET A 43 -8.70 1.48 -5.66
C MET A 43 -7.45 1.29 -4.81
N LEU A 44 -7.01 0.05 -4.65
CA LEU A 44 -5.84 -0.30 -3.85
C LEU A 44 -4.74 -0.82 -4.77
N ARG A 45 -3.51 -0.33 -4.60
CA ARG A 45 -2.33 -0.79 -5.33
C ARG A 45 -1.27 -1.27 -4.33
N ILE A 46 -0.87 -2.54 -4.46
CA ILE A 46 0.15 -3.16 -3.61
C ILE A 46 1.40 -3.40 -4.43
N GLU A 47 2.56 -2.91 -3.97
CA GLU A 47 3.83 -3.03 -4.69
C GLU A 47 5.01 -3.21 -3.77
N ALA A 48 6.02 -3.95 -4.25
CA ALA A 48 7.33 -4.02 -3.62
C ALA A 48 8.11 -2.74 -3.98
N MET A 49 8.78 -2.16 -2.99
CA MET A 49 9.64 -1.00 -3.19
C MET A 49 10.98 -1.15 -2.46
N PRO A 50 12.10 -0.68 -3.06
CA PRO A 50 13.37 -0.62 -2.35
C PRO A 50 13.28 0.34 -1.16
N ILE A 51 13.96 0.01 -0.04
CA ILE A 51 14.02 0.90 1.14
C ILE A 51 14.51 2.31 0.80
N GLN A 52 15.42 2.41 -0.18
CA GLN A 52 16.00 3.69 -0.61
C GLN A 52 14.96 4.66 -1.20
N ASN A 53 13.77 4.15 -1.59
CA ASN A 53 12.71 4.93 -2.23
C ASN A 53 11.58 5.34 -1.28
N VAL A 54 11.67 5.04 0.03
CA VAL A 54 10.62 5.39 1.02
C VAL A 54 10.54 6.91 1.26
N TRP A 55 11.69 7.59 1.24
CA TRP A 55 11.85 8.93 1.81
C TRP A 55 12.16 10.04 0.78
N ASN A 56 12.04 9.73 -0.51
CA ASN A 56 12.26 10.70 -1.59
C ASN A 56 10.97 11.42 -1.99
#